data_AF-A0A418MIL1-F1
#
_entry.id   AF-A0A418MIL1-F1
#
_cell.length_a   1.000
_cell.length_b   1.000
_cell.length_c   1.000
_cell.angle_alpha   90.00
_cell.angle_beta   90.00
_cell.angle_gamma   90.00
#
_symmetry.space_group_name_H-M   'P 1'
#
loop_
_entity.id
_entity.type
_entity.pdbx_description
1 polymer ?
#
loop_
_entity_poly.entity_id
_entity_poly.type
_entity_poly.pdbx_seq_one_letter_code
_entity_poly.pdbx_strand_id
1 'polypeptide(L)'
;MRKRMFTFRPAIFFTAFRFGKILFLSIWAVMGGSVYAQNKVSGGEGSPAVSSVETSSIGDTVFFDLQRSLADQLVPFDSLVQVGLRNSPALKEDDATIEGRLARYRFSKTVIYQFVYPFANYTNGNQALYSVGTFNSSDQFQLSNGYRLGLHVQIPVAELLGRRHRLREAYADYRTAVAKRETTKQQYRRELVRLYQALLTSQKMLQIRIRDEQATKVAFDIAELEFQGGKINPADFARASNLYATAQAGVVEQRGAFSQYFYELETLVGVSLSDLKK
;
A
#
# COMPACT_ATOMS: atom_id res chain seq x y z
N MET A 1 -10.35 -43.14 39.91
CA MET A 1 -11.80 -43.23 39.61
C MET A 1 -12.61 -42.37 40.58
N ARG A 2 -13.06 -41.19 40.15
CA ARG A 2 -14.11 -40.41 40.85
C ARG A 2 -14.93 -39.67 39.79
N LYS A 3 -16.11 -40.23 39.47
CA LYS A 3 -17.17 -39.57 38.72
C LYS A 3 -17.82 -38.53 39.64
N ARG A 4 -17.88 -37.27 39.23
CA ARG A 4 -18.84 -36.30 39.79
C ARG A 4 -19.74 -35.81 38.68
N MET A 5 -20.97 -36.30 38.79
CA MET A 5 -22.21 -35.84 38.18
C MET A 5 -22.38 -34.34 38.48
N PHE A 6 -22.62 -33.52 37.45
CA PHE A 6 -23.15 -32.17 37.61
C PHE A 6 -24.45 -32.07 36.83
N THR A 7 -25.51 -31.74 37.57
CA THR A 7 -26.91 -31.69 37.17
C THR A 7 -27.22 -30.40 36.40
N PHE A 8 -27.92 -30.57 35.27
CA PHE A 8 -28.55 -29.52 34.47
C PHE A 8 -29.72 -28.87 35.24
N ARG A 9 -29.81 -27.53 35.23
CA ARG A 9 -31.04 -26.78 35.56
C ARG A 9 -31.37 -25.84 34.40
N PRO A 10 -32.60 -25.87 33.83
CA PRO A 10 -33.04 -24.89 32.84
C PRO A 10 -33.69 -23.69 33.53
N ALA A 11 -33.46 -22.48 33.01
CA ALA A 11 -34.24 -21.29 33.34
C ALA A 11 -34.72 -20.63 32.04
N ILE A 12 -36.03 -20.50 31.95
CA ILE A 12 -36.84 -20.00 30.84
C ILE A 12 -37.22 -18.53 31.15
N PHE A 13 -37.05 -17.67 30.13
CA PHE A 13 -37.74 -16.41 29.82
C PHE A 13 -37.83 -15.28 30.86
N PHE A 14 -37.41 -14.07 30.44
CA PHE A 14 -38.34 -12.94 30.28
C PHE A 14 -37.72 -11.85 29.38
N THR A 15 -38.35 -11.65 28.22
CA THR A 15 -38.18 -10.49 27.33
C THR A 15 -38.94 -9.29 27.90
N ALA A 16 -38.31 -8.11 27.93
CA ALA A 16 -39.01 -6.83 28.11
C ALA A 16 -38.41 -5.78 27.16
N PHE A 17 -39.10 -5.60 26.03
CA PHE A 17 -38.92 -4.48 25.11
C PHE A 17 -39.84 -3.35 25.58
N ARG A 18 -39.31 -2.15 25.86
CA ARG A 18 -40.11 -0.94 26.10
C ARG A 18 -39.60 0.20 25.21
N PHE A 19 -40.46 0.64 24.30
CA PHE A 19 -40.29 1.84 23.47
C PHE A 19 -40.53 3.10 24.32
N GLY A 20 -39.70 4.13 24.15
CA GLY A 20 -39.92 5.47 24.70
C GLY A 20 -38.95 6.49 24.09
N LYS A 21 -39.46 7.31 23.16
CA LYS A 21 -38.78 8.48 22.56
C LYS A 21 -38.56 9.55 23.62
N ILE A 22 -37.41 10.23 23.65
CA ILE A 22 -37.26 11.67 23.95
C ILE A 22 -35.94 12.19 23.33
N LEU A 23 -36.10 13.31 22.62
CA LEU A 23 -35.13 14.19 21.98
C LEU A 23 -34.00 14.62 22.93
N PHE A 24 -32.75 14.68 22.45
CA PHE A 24 -31.71 15.53 23.05
C PHE A 24 -31.14 16.47 21.98
N LEU A 25 -31.59 17.72 22.03
CA LEU A 25 -30.97 18.88 21.41
C LEU A 25 -30.11 19.54 22.50
N SER A 26 -28.81 19.64 22.29
CA SER A 26 -27.93 20.45 23.13
C SER A 26 -27.11 21.38 22.26
N ILE A 27 -27.58 22.62 22.13
CA ILE A 27 -26.77 23.76 21.72
C ILE A 27 -26.84 24.74 22.88
N TRP A 28 -25.70 24.93 23.55
CA TRP A 28 -25.48 26.10 24.40
C TRP A 28 -24.39 26.93 23.75
N ALA A 29 -24.72 28.19 23.55
CA ALA A 29 -23.84 29.24 23.07
C ALA A 29 -23.16 29.93 24.26
N VAL A 30 -22.16 30.76 23.90
CA VAL A 30 -21.81 32.07 24.48
C VAL A 30 -20.36 32.20 24.96
N MET A 31 -19.59 32.85 24.07
CA MET A 31 -18.72 34.02 24.21
C MET A 31 -17.50 34.08 25.13
N GLY A 32 -16.50 34.79 24.55
CA GLY A 32 -15.41 35.51 25.20
C GLY A 32 -14.06 34.95 24.74
N GLY A 33 -13.22 35.60 23.93
CA GLY A 33 -13.02 37.02 23.68
C GLY A 33 -11.54 37.33 23.97
N SER A 34 -10.89 38.04 23.03
CA SER A 34 -9.62 38.78 23.17
C SER A 34 -8.30 38.01 23.04
N VAL A 35 -7.18 38.53 22.51
CA VAL A 35 -6.82 39.63 21.56
C VAL A 35 -5.27 39.65 21.53
N TYR A 36 -4.68 39.87 20.35
CA TYR A 36 -3.33 40.40 20.04
C TYR A 36 -2.07 39.59 20.43
N ALA A 37 -1.18 39.36 19.46
CA ALA A 37 0.00 40.21 19.29
C ALA A 37 0.76 39.91 17.99
N GLN A 38 1.06 40.99 17.30
CA GLN A 38 1.86 41.18 16.09
C GLN A 38 3.34 41.13 16.45
N ASN A 39 4.23 40.62 15.59
CA ASN A 39 5.64 41.03 15.67
C ASN A 39 6.30 41.25 14.30
N LYS A 40 7.09 42.33 14.30
CA LYS A 40 7.66 43.10 13.18
C LYS A 40 8.88 42.45 12.53
N VAL A 41 9.06 42.85 11.28
CA VAL A 41 10.29 42.80 10.47
C VAL A 41 11.34 43.79 11.01
N SER A 42 12.62 43.43 10.95
CA SER A 42 13.76 44.35 10.94
C SER A 42 14.89 43.75 10.09
N GLY A 43 15.40 44.53 9.13
CA GLY A 43 16.59 44.20 8.33
C GLY A 43 17.86 44.87 8.85
N GLY A 44 19.00 44.61 8.20
CA GLY A 44 20.24 45.38 8.36
C GLY A 44 21.56 44.59 8.18
N GLU A 45 22.05 44.54 6.92
CA GLU A 45 23.44 44.71 6.41
C GLU A 45 24.70 44.15 7.13
N GLY A 46 25.49 43.32 6.41
CA GLY A 46 26.83 43.73 5.89
C GLY A 46 28.15 43.16 6.48
N SER A 47 28.83 42.32 5.65
CA SER A 47 30.29 42.13 5.48
C SER A 47 31.10 41.10 6.32
N PRO A 48 32.22 40.55 5.78
CA PRO A 48 32.33 39.12 5.47
C PRO A 48 33.32 38.37 6.38
N ALA A 49 32.96 37.14 6.76
CA ALA A 49 33.89 36.22 7.39
C ALA A 49 34.40 35.20 6.36
N VAL A 50 35.72 35.22 6.15
CA VAL A 50 36.49 34.18 5.47
C VAL A 50 36.20 32.85 6.16
N SER A 51 35.40 31.99 5.54
CA SER A 51 35.27 30.60 5.96
C SER A 51 36.26 29.77 5.16
N SER A 52 37.20 29.20 5.91
CA SER A 52 38.01 28.06 5.52
C SER A 52 37.17 27.05 4.76
N VAL A 53 37.75 26.46 3.71
CA VAL A 53 37.21 25.32 2.98
C VAL A 53 37.05 24.15 3.96
N GLU A 54 35.93 24.12 4.66
CA GLU A 54 35.39 22.91 5.20
C GLU A 54 34.91 22.13 3.99
N THR A 55 35.60 21.03 3.71
CA THR A 55 35.06 19.97 2.87
C THR A 55 33.80 19.52 3.58
N SER A 56 32.66 20.10 3.19
CA SER A 56 31.36 19.70 3.67
C SER A 56 31.13 18.28 3.18
N SER A 57 31.59 17.34 4.01
CA SER A 57 31.11 15.98 4.00
C SER A 57 29.60 16.09 4.16
N ILE A 58 28.89 15.91 3.05
CA ILE A 58 27.46 15.72 3.06
C ILE A 58 27.22 14.49 3.94
N GLY A 59 26.84 14.76 5.19
CA GLY A 59 26.31 13.78 6.10
C GLY A 59 24.91 13.46 5.64
N ASP A 60 24.78 12.49 4.74
CA ASP A 60 23.50 11.86 4.44
C ASP A 60 23.71 10.36 4.31
N THR A 61 23.08 9.63 5.23
CA THR A 61 22.81 8.18 5.21
C THR A 61 23.99 7.21 5.09
N VAL A 62 24.30 6.58 6.23
CA VAL A 62 24.71 5.17 6.39
C VAL A 62 25.95 4.72 5.60
N PHE A 63 27.07 4.70 6.33
CA PHE A 63 28.38 4.15 5.97
C PHE A 63 28.33 2.73 5.36
N PHE A 64 28.16 2.65 4.04
CA PHE A 64 28.71 1.56 3.24
C PHE A 64 30.14 1.94 2.85
N ASP A 65 31.09 1.04 3.13
CA ASP A 65 32.45 1.24 2.69
C ASP A 65 32.49 1.02 1.18
N LEU A 66 32.54 2.12 0.43
CA LEU A 66 32.61 2.14 -1.03
C LEU A 66 33.86 1.41 -1.57
N GLN A 67 34.87 1.17 -0.74
CA GLN A 67 36.09 0.46 -1.10
C GLN A 67 35.94 -1.06 -1.00
N ARG A 68 34.98 -1.57 -0.22
CA ARG A 68 34.68 -2.99 -0.07
C ARG A 68 33.44 -3.37 -0.89
N SER A 69 33.42 -4.58 -1.46
CA SER A 69 32.30 -5.06 -2.27
C SER A 69 30.98 -5.00 -1.48
N LEU A 70 29.95 -4.34 -2.03
CA LEU A 70 28.61 -4.30 -1.42
C LEU A 70 28.04 -5.70 -1.22
N ALA A 71 28.41 -6.67 -2.06
CA ALA A 71 27.97 -8.07 -1.91
C ALA A 71 28.36 -8.69 -0.56
N ASP A 72 29.45 -8.22 0.06
CA ASP A 72 29.89 -8.71 1.36
C ASP A 72 29.19 -7.99 2.54
N GLN A 73 28.74 -6.76 2.30
CA GLN A 73 28.14 -5.88 3.32
C GLN A 73 26.61 -6.00 3.38
N LEU A 74 25.95 -6.35 2.27
CA LEU A 74 24.51 -6.54 2.23
C LEU A 74 24.08 -7.91 2.79
N VAL A 75 22.87 -7.95 3.35
CA VAL A 75 22.17 -9.21 3.70
C VAL A 75 22.09 -10.10 2.45
N PRO A 76 22.26 -11.44 2.57
CA PRO A 76 22.05 -12.35 1.45
C PRO A 76 20.72 -12.10 0.74
N PHE A 77 20.76 -12.21 -0.60
CA PHE A 77 19.65 -11.92 -1.50
C PHE A 77 18.32 -12.59 -1.06
N ASP A 78 18.37 -13.84 -0.59
CA ASP A 78 17.16 -14.55 -0.17
C ASP A 78 16.46 -13.92 1.03
N SER A 79 17.22 -13.31 1.96
CA SER A 79 16.66 -12.57 3.09
C SER A 79 16.03 -11.26 2.64
N LEU A 80 16.66 -10.55 1.69
CA LEU A 80 16.09 -9.33 1.10
C LEU A 80 14.76 -9.62 0.41
N VAL A 81 14.66 -10.75 -0.30
CA VAL A 81 13.41 -11.20 -0.91
C VAL A 81 12.34 -11.44 0.16
N GLN A 82 12.66 -12.11 1.26
CA GLN A 82 11.66 -12.38 2.31
C GLN A 82 11.15 -11.10 2.97
N VAL A 83 12.04 -10.16 3.29
CA VAL A 83 11.67 -8.85 3.86
C VAL A 83 10.81 -8.06 2.87
N GLY A 84 11.26 -7.99 1.62
CA GLY A 84 10.54 -7.30 0.55
C GLY A 84 9.15 -7.88 0.27
N LEU A 85 9.02 -9.21 0.23
CA LEU A 85 7.74 -9.88 0.04
C LEU A 85 6.76 -9.63 1.20
N ARG A 86 7.26 -9.49 2.44
CA ARG A 86 6.42 -9.20 3.60
C ARG A 86 5.91 -7.76 3.60
N ASN A 87 6.67 -6.83 3.04
CA ASN A 87 6.34 -5.41 3.13
C ASN A 87 5.71 -4.82 1.85
N SER A 88 5.88 -5.47 0.70
CA SER A 88 5.41 -5.02 -0.61
C SER A 88 3.91 -4.64 -0.61
N PRO A 89 3.57 -3.39 -0.98
CA PRO A 89 2.17 -2.97 -1.14
C PRO A 89 1.41 -3.77 -2.19
N ALA A 90 2.06 -4.14 -3.30
CA ALA A 90 1.45 -4.90 -4.39
C ALA A 90 0.97 -6.29 -3.93
N LEU A 91 1.74 -6.96 -3.06
CA LEU A 91 1.32 -8.26 -2.51
C LEU A 91 0.20 -8.12 -1.48
N LYS A 92 0.17 -7.03 -0.71
CA LYS A 92 -0.95 -6.73 0.20
C LYS A 92 -2.25 -6.49 -0.57
N GLU A 93 -2.19 -5.81 -1.73
CA GLU A 93 -3.34 -5.63 -2.63
C GLU A 93 -3.84 -6.97 -3.21
N ASP A 94 -2.91 -7.83 -3.66
CA ASP A 94 -3.24 -9.16 -4.16
C ASP A 94 -3.89 -10.01 -3.06
N ASP A 95 -3.36 -9.98 -1.83
CA ASP A 95 -3.94 -10.69 -0.67
C ASP A 95 -5.37 -10.21 -0.37
N ALA A 96 -5.59 -8.89 -0.32
CA ALA A 96 -6.93 -8.32 -0.14
C ALA A 96 -7.90 -8.70 -1.28
N THR A 97 -7.40 -8.78 -2.51
CA THR A 97 -8.17 -9.22 -3.67
C THR A 97 -8.56 -10.70 -3.56
N ILE A 98 -7.64 -11.56 -3.12
CA ILE A 98 -7.90 -12.99 -2.86
C ILE A 98 -8.99 -13.14 -1.80
N GLU A 99 -8.88 -12.40 -0.69
CA GLU A 99 -9.87 -12.41 0.38
C GLU A 99 -11.24 -11.95 -0.11
N GLY A 100 -11.31 -10.86 -0.87
CA GLY A 100 -12.55 -10.37 -1.47
C GLY A 100 -13.20 -11.40 -2.42
N ARG A 101 -12.42 -12.07 -3.26
CA ARG A 101 -12.92 -13.13 -4.16
C ARG A 101 -13.34 -14.38 -3.38
N LEU A 102 -12.63 -14.73 -2.32
CA LEU A 102 -13.00 -15.83 -1.43
C LEU A 102 -14.33 -15.54 -0.72
N ALA A 103 -14.52 -14.32 -0.22
CA ALA A 103 -15.76 -13.86 0.38
C ALA A 103 -16.92 -13.92 -0.63
N ARG A 104 -16.68 -13.49 -1.88
CA ARG A 104 -17.68 -13.60 -2.97
C ARG A 104 -18.05 -15.06 -3.28
N TYR A 105 -17.08 -15.97 -3.31
CA TYR A 105 -17.34 -17.40 -3.45
C TYR A 105 -18.18 -17.97 -2.30
N ARG A 106 -17.87 -17.58 -1.05
CA ARG A 106 -18.66 -17.97 0.13
C ARG A 106 -20.07 -17.39 0.09
N PHE A 107 -20.21 -16.12 -0.28
CA PHE A 107 -21.51 -15.45 -0.45
C PHE A 107 -22.36 -16.15 -1.52
N SER A 108 -21.77 -16.53 -2.64
CA SER A 108 -22.48 -17.29 -3.70
C SER A 108 -23.11 -18.59 -3.15
N LYS A 109 -22.46 -19.25 -2.18
CA LYS A 109 -23.02 -20.42 -1.48
C LYS A 109 -24.22 -20.09 -0.59
N THR A 110 -24.32 -18.88 -0.06
CA THR A 110 -25.42 -18.48 0.83
C THR A 110 -26.56 -17.78 0.12
N VAL A 111 -26.37 -17.28 -1.10
CA VAL A 111 -27.40 -16.58 -1.91
C VAL A 111 -28.72 -17.37 -2.00
N ILE A 112 -28.70 -18.71 -2.01
CA ILE A 112 -29.94 -19.50 -2.08
C ILE A 112 -30.85 -19.30 -0.85
N TYR A 113 -30.28 -18.95 0.30
CA TYR A 113 -31.06 -18.73 1.52
C TYR A 113 -31.84 -17.41 1.47
N GLN A 114 -31.49 -16.48 0.57
CA GLN A 114 -32.19 -15.20 0.45
C GLN A 114 -33.64 -15.35 -0.05
N PHE A 115 -33.96 -16.50 -0.65
CA PHE A 115 -35.29 -16.79 -1.19
C PHE A 115 -36.28 -17.28 -0.12
N VAL A 116 -35.82 -17.45 1.12
CA VAL A 116 -36.63 -17.85 2.27
C VAL A 116 -36.67 -16.69 3.24
N TYR A 117 -37.82 -16.03 3.38
CA TYR A 117 -38.00 -14.97 4.35
C TYR A 117 -39.34 -15.10 5.08
N PRO A 118 -39.37 -14.85 6.40
CA PRO A 118 -40.63 -14.77 7.13
C PRO A 118 -41.39 -13.53 6.70
N PHE A 119 -42.71 -13.64 6.66
CA PHE A 119 -43.58 -12.48 6.51
C PHE A 119 -44.63 -12.48 7.61
N ALA A 120 -44.95 -11.28 8.07
CA ALA A 120 -46.05 -11.00 8.96
C ALA A 120 -46.82 -9.82 8.37
N ASN A 121 -48.06 -10.07 7.96
CA ASN A 121 -48.93 -9.06 7.40
C ASN A 121 -50.16 -8.92 8.32
N TYR A 122 -50.50 -7.69 8.64
CA TYR A 122 -51.78 -7.33 9.25
C TYR A 122 -52.58 -6.54 8.24
N THR A 123 -53.77 -7.02 7.91
CA THR A 123 -54.69 -6.30 7.02
C THR A 123 -55.93 -5.94 7.83
N ASN A 124 -56.31 -4.67 7.77
CA ASN A 124 -57.53 -4.12 8.35
C ASN A 124 -58.15 -3.19 7.29
N GLY A 125 -59.41 -3.44 6.94
CA GLY A 125 -60.10 -2.70 5.89
C GLY A 125 -61.30 -3.46 5.35
N ASN A 126 -62.31 -2.72 4.92
CA ASN A 126 -63.49 -3.26 4.26
C ASN A 126 -63.22 -3.44 2.77
N GLN A 127 -63.15 -4.68 2.28
CA GLN A 127 -63.00 -4.99 0.86
C GLN A 127 -64.38 -5.24 0.26
N ALA A 128 -65.02 -4.20 -0.27
CA ALA A 128 -66.22 -4.37 -1.09
C ALA A 128 -65.80 -4.91 -2.47
N LEU A 129 -66.06 -6.19 -2.75
CA LEU A 129 -65.83 -6.77 -4.07
C LEU A 129 -67.03 -6.47 -4.95
N TYR A 130 -66.93 -5.49 -5.85
CA TYR A 130 -67.96 -5.23 -6.87
C TYR A 130 -67.86 -6.29 -7.98
N SER A 131 -68.48 -7.45 -7.77
CA SER A 131 -68.65 -8.46 -8.81
C SER A 131 -69.80 -8.03 -9.73
N VAL A 132 -69.49 -7.64 -10.97
CA VAL A 132 -70.48 -7.41 -12.03
C VAL A 132 -70.88 -8.74 -12.66
N GLY A 133 -71.71 -9.50 -11.95
CA GLY A 133 -72.32 -10.74 -12.43
C GLY A 133 -73.65 -10.99 -11.70
N THR A 134 -74.63 -11.55 -12.39
CA THR A 134 -76.03 -11.71 -11.96
C THR A 134 -76.22 -12.73 -10.83
N PHE A 135 -75.61 -12.48 -9.67
CA PHE A 135 -75.90 -13.12 -8.40
C PHE A 135 -75.87 -12.06 -7.28
N ASN A 136 -77.06 -11.67 -6.82
CA ASN A 136 -77.38 -10.89 -5.60
C ASN A 136 -76.33 -9.87 -5.11
N SER A 137 -76.56 -8.62 -5.49
CA SER A 137 -75.99 -7.40 -4.89
C SER A 137 -76.60 -7.09 -3.51
N SER A 138 -76.34 -7.93 -2.51
CA SER A 138 -76.59 -7.58 -1.11
C SER A 138 -75.25 -7.22 -0.44
N ASP A 139 -75.02 -5.93 -0.22
CA ASP A 139 -73.99 -5.32 0.64
C ASP A 139 -72.92 -6.28 1.19
N GLN A 140 -71.97 -6.66 0.33
CA GLN A 140 -70.83 -7.50 0.74
C GLN A 140 -69.78 -6.61 1.40
N PHE A 141 -70.06 -6.16 2.63
CA PHE A 141 -69.04 -5.65 3.54
C PHE A 141 -68.18 -6.84 4.00
N GLN A 142 -67.15 -7.18 3.23
CA GLN A 142 -66.16 -8.15 3.68
C GLN A 142 -65.15 -7.43 4.59
N LEU A 143 -65.44 -7.43 5.90
CA LEU A 143 -64.51 -6.95 6.92
C LEU A 143 -63.33 -7.94 7.01
N SER A 144 -62.30 -7.72 6.19
CA SER A 144 -61.10 -8.56 6.15
C SER A 144 -60.11 -8.10 7.22
N ASN A 145 -60.45 -8.29 8.49
CA ASN A 145 -59.46 -8.22 9.57
C ASN A 145 -58.75 -9.57 9.68
N GLY A 146 -57.47 -9.62 9.32
CA GLY A 146 -56.70 -10.86 9.33
C GLY A 146 -55.23 -10.64 9.59
N TYR A 147 -54.66 -11.49 10.45
CA TYR A 147 -53.22 -11.63 10.62
C TYR A 147 -52.75 -12.79 9.74
N ARG A 148 -51.75 -12.56 8.89
CA ARG A 148 -51.08 -13.62 8.12
C ARG A 148 -49.63 -13.69 8.57
N LEU A 149 -49.27 -14.82 9.16
CA LEU A 149 -47.89 -15.17 9.48
C LEU A 149 -47.52 -16.37 8.62
N GLY A 150 -46.38 -16.33 7.96
CA GLY A 150 -45.92 -17.44 7.14
C GLY A 150 -44.47 -17.30 6.73
N LEU A 151 -43.97 -18.33 6.06
CA LEU A 151 -42.69 -18.31 5.36
C LEU A 151 -42.98 -18.16 3.88
N HIS A 152 -42.36 -17.18 3.25
CA HIS A 152 -42.40 -17.04 1.80
C HIS A 152 -41.14 -17.70 1.22
N VAL A 153 -41.35 -18.67 0.33
CA VAL A 153 -40.28 -19.37 -0.38
C VAL A 153 -40.51 -19.18 -1.87
N GLN A 154 -39.64 -18.41 -2.52
CA GLN A 154 -39.72 -18.19 -3.96
C GLN A 154 -38.33 -18.37 -4.59
N ILE A 155 -38.04 -19.57 -5.08
CA ILE A 155 -36.75 -19.90 -5.68
C ILE A 155 -36.91 -19.94 -7.22
N PRO A 156 -36.28 -19.02 -7.97
CA PRO A 156 -36.32 -19.07 -9.43
C PRO A 156 -35.66 -20.35 -9.96
N VAL A 157 -36.27 -21.01 -10.96
CA VAL A 157 -35.70 -22.23 -11.57
C VAL A 157 -34.33 -21.97 -12.21
N ALA A 158 -34.14 -20.77 -12.78
CA ALA A 158 -32.85 -20.31 -13.29
C ALA A 158 -31.75 -20.24 -12.21
N GLU A 159 -32.12 -19.99 -10.95
CA GLU A 159 -31.20 -20.02 -9.82
C GLU A 159 -30.73 -21.43 -9.49
N LEU A 160 -31.66 -22.39 -9.53
CA LEU A 160 -31.39 -23.81 -9.26
C LEU A 160 -30.51 -24.44 -10.34
N LEU A 161 -30.87 -24.26 -11.61
CA LEU A 161 -30.14 -24.84 -12.74
C LEU A 161 -28.78 -24.16 -12.95
N GLY A 162 -28.72 -22.83 -12.82
CA GLY A 162 -27.48 -22.05 -13.01
C GLY A 162 -26.51 -22.10 -11.82
N ARG A 163 -26.92 -22.65 -10.68
CA ARG A 163 -26.16 -22.67 -9.41
C ARG A 163 -24.74 -23.22 -9.57
N ARG A 164 -24.62 -24.38 -10.20
CA ARG A 164 -23.34 -25.09 -10.35
C ARG A 164 -22.36 -24.29 -11.18
N HIS A 165 -22.85 -23.64 -12.24
CA HIS A 165 -22.04 -22.80 -13.11
C HIS A 165 -21.55 -21.56 -12.37
N ARG A 166 -22.44 -20.85 -11.66
CA ARG A 166 -22.07 -19.67 -10.86
C ARG A 166 -21.08 -19.97 -9.73
N LEU A 167 -21.23 -21.10 -9.05
CA LEU A 167 -20.27 -21.54 -8.03
C LEU A 167 -18.91 -21.90 -8.64
N ARG A 168 -18.90 -22.53 -9.82
CA ARG A 168 -17.68 -22.87 -10.54
C ARG A 168 -16.96 -21.61 -11.03
N GLU A 169 -17.71 -20.64 -11.56
CA GLU A 169 -17.21 -19.33 -11.97
C GLU A 169 -16.56 -18.59 -10.78
N ALA A 170 -17.29 -18.40 -9.68
CA ALA A 170 -16.76 -17.72 -8.50
C ALA A 170 -15.53 -18.44 -7.89
N TYR A 171 -15.48 -19.77 -7.97
CA TYR A 171 -14.31 -20.53 -7.56
C TYR A 171 -13.12 -20.35 -8.52
N ALA A 172 -13.38 -20.36 -9.83
CA ALA A 172 -12.36 -20.09 -10.84
C ALA A 172 -11.78 -18.68 -10.65
N ASP A 173 -12.62 -17.67 -10.40
CA ASP A 173 -12.19 -16.29 -10.11
C ASP A 173 -11.29 -16.19 -8.87
N TYR A 174 -11.61 -16.93 -7.82
CA TYR A 174 -10.75 -17.04 -6.65
C TYR A 174 -9.40 -17.69 -7.00
N ARG A 175 -9.42 -18.80 -7.75
CA ARG A 175 -8.20 -19.50 -8.19
C ARG A 175 -7.33 -18.63 -9.10
N THR A 176 -7.93 -17.82 -9.97
CA THR A 176 -7.17 -16.88 -10.83
C THR A 176 -6.52 -15.78 -10.00
N ALA A 177 -7.14 -15.28 -8.92
CA ALA A 177 -6.48 -14.33 -8.02
C ALA A 177 -5.27 -14.94 -7.32
N VAL A 178 -5.40 -16.18 -6.83
CA VAL A 178 -4.27 -16.89 -6.21
C VAL A 178 -3.12 -17.08 -7.20
N ALA A 179 -3.43 -17.49 -8.44
CA ALA A 179 -2.41 -17.62 -9.49
C ALA A 179 -1.77 -16.26 -9.83
N LYS A 180 -2.57 -15.19 -9.91
CA LYS A 180 -2.07 -13.84 -10.18
C LYS A 180 -1.09 -13.38 -9.10
N ARG A 181 -1.38 -13.62 -7.82
CA ARG A 181 -0.44 -13.34 -6.73
C ARG A 181 0.90 -14.05 -6.89
N GLU A 182 0.90 -15.32 -7.29
CA GLU A 182 2.15 -16.05 -7.56
C GLU A 182 2.92 -15.46 -8.75
N THR A 183 2.22 -14.97 -9.78
CA THR A 183 2.88 -14.23 -10.87
C THR A 183 3.48 -12.90 -10.39
N THR A 184 2.76 -12.13 -9.56
CA THR A 184 3.25 -10.90 -8.94
C THR A 184 4.50 -11.17 -8.10
N LYS A 185 4.49 -12.24 -7.29
CA LYS A 185 5.64 -12.68 -6.49
C LYS A 185 6.86 -13.00 -7.35
N GLN A 186 6.66 -13.68 -8.48
CA GLN A 186 7.75 -13.98 -9.42
C GLN A 186 8.28 -12.71 -10.10
N GLN A 187 7.39 -11.80 -10.52
CA GLN A 187 7.78 -10.51 -11.11
C GLN A 187 8.57 -9.66 -10.13
N TYR A 188 8.08 -9.54 -8.89
CA TYR A 188 8.78 -8.86 -7.80
C TYR A 188 10.18 -9.44 -7.58
N ARG A 189 10.32 -10.77 -7.54
CA ARG A 189 11.64 -11.41 -7.41
C ARG A 189 12.56 -11.05 -8.59
N ARG A 190 12.07 -11.05 -9.83
CA ARG A 190 12.86 -10.68 -11.02
C ARG A 190 13.32 -9.23 -10.96
N GLU A 191 12.44 -8.33 -10.55
CA GLU A 191 12.74 -6.90 -10.40
C GLU A 191 13.80 -6.68 -9.33
N LEU A 192 13.67 -7.33 -8.18
CA LEU A 192 14.64 -7.25 -7.09
C LEU A 192 16.02 -7.79 -7.53
N VAL A 193 16.08 -8.92 -8.26
CA VAL A 193 17.35 -9.41 -8.85
C VAL A 193 17.96 -8.35 -9.77
N ARG A 194 17.16 -7.76 -10.65
CA ARG A 194 17.64 -6.77 -11.63
C ARG A 194 18.22 -5.54 -10.93
N LEU A 195 17.51 -4.97 -9.96
CA LEU A 195 17.98 -3.81 -9.21
C LEU A 195 19.22 -4.13 -8.38
N TYR A 196 19.24 -5.30 -7.73
CA TYR A 196 20.41 -5.73 -6.95
C TYR A 196 21.67 -5.84 -7.83
N GLN A 197 21.55 -6.44 -9.02
CA GLN A 197 22.67 -6.53 -9.96
C GLN A 197 23.07 -5.17 -10.54
N ALA A 198 22.10 -4.28 -10.81
CA ALA A 198 22.35 -2.93 -11.26
C ALA A 198 23.13 -2.11 -10.22
N LEU A 199 22.75 -2.23 -8.95
CA LEU A 199 23.43 -1.57 -7.83
C LEU A 199 24.89 -2.04 -7.70
N LEU A 200 25.12 -3.36 -7.70
CA LEU A 200 26.47 -3.93 -7.64
C LEU A 200 27.33 -3.49 -8.83
N THR A 201 26.75 -3.44 -10.03
CA THR A 201 27.44 -2.99 -11.24
C THR A 201 27.78 -1.51 -11.16
N SER A 202 26.83 -0.69 -10.70
CA SER A 202 27.02 0.75 -10.54
C SER A 202 28.11 1.09 -9.52
N GLN A 203 28.19 0.32 -8.41
CA GLN A 203 29.29 0.46 -7.45
C GLN A 203 30.65 0.18 -8.10
N LYS A 204 30.78 -0.91 -8.87
CA LYS A 204 32.04 -1.26 -9.56
C LYS A 204 32.44 -0.18 -10.56
N MET A 205 31.48 0.33 -11.34
CA MET A 205 31.72 1.43 -12.27
C MET A 205 32.16 2.70 -11.53
N LEU A 206 31.54 3.01 -10.39
CA LEU A 206 31.94 4.15 -9.57
C LEU A 206 33.38 4.02 -9.08
N GLN A 207 33.79 2.84 -8.61
CA GLN A 207 35.18 2.59 -8.21
C GLN A 207 36.16 2.78 -9.37
N ILE A 208 35.80 2.33 -10.57
CA ILE A 208 36.63 2.52 -11.77
C ILE A 208 36.77 4.02 -12.10
N ARG A 209 35.66 4.77 -12.08
CA ARG A 209 35.66 6.22 -12.34
C ARG A 209 36.48 6.99 -11.33
N ILE A 210 36.41 6.63 -10.04
CA ILE A 210 37.22 7.26 -9.00
C ILE A 210 38.72 7.02 -9.24
N ARG A 211 39.11 5.81 -9.67
CA ARG A 211 40.52 5.52 -10.01
C ARG A 211 40.97 6.29 -11.25
N ASP A 212 40.10 6.44 -12.23
CA ASP A 212 40.35 7.22 -13.45
C ASP A 212 40.51 8.72 -13.15
N GLU A 213 39.64 9.28 -12.29
CA GLU A 213 39.77 10.64 -11.76
C GLU A 213 41.10 10.84 -11.03
N GLN A 214 41.52 9.88 -10.20
CA GLN A 214 42.81 9.96 -9.50
C GLN A 214 44.00 9.93 -10.47
N ALA A 215 43.97 9.07 -11.49
CA ALA A 215 45.02 8.99 -12.49
C ALA A 215 45.11 10.25 -13.36
N THR A 216 43.97 10.76 -13.81
CA THR A 216 43.90 12.00 -14.61
C THR A 216 44.25 13.23 -13.80
N LYS A 217 43.95 13.24 -12.49
CA LYS A 217 44.40 14.29 -11.58
C LYS A 217 45.92 14.34 -11.49
N VAL A 218 46.58 13.21 -11.30
CA VAL A 218 48.06 13.16 -11.27
C VAL A 218 48.65 13.67 -12.59
N ALA A 219 48.05 13.31 -13.73
CA ALA A 219 48.48 13.82 -15.03
C ALA A 219 48.26 15.34 -15.18
N PHE A 220 47.15 15.86 -14.67
CA PHE A 220 46.87 17.30 -14.61
C PHE A 220 47.89 18.03 -13.74
N ASP A 221 48.18 17.51 -12.54
CA ASP A 221 49.15 18.10 -11.61
C ASP A 221 50.56 18.15 -12.24
N ILE A 222 50.96 17.10 -12.98
CA ILE A 222 52.23 17.09 -13.72
C ILE A 222 52.22 18.15 -14.84
N ALA A 223 51.14 18.21 -15.62
CA ALA A 223 51.02 19.20 -16.70
C ALA A 223 51.03 20.64 -16.16
N GLU A 224 50.41 20.89 -15.00
CA GLU A 224 50.45 22.18 -14.33
C GLU A 224 51.88 22.58 -13.97
N LEU A 225 52.65 21.68 -13.37
CA LEU A 225 54.06 21.91 -13.02
C LEU A 225 54.93 22.16 -14.26
N GLU A 226 54.72 21.39 -15.34
CA GLU A 226 55.46 21.56 -16.59
C GLU A 226 55.10 22.85 -17.32
N PHE A 227 53.84 23.28 -17.26
CA PHE A 227 53.38 24.54 -17.84
C PHE A 227 53.96 25.74 -17.09
N GLN A 228 53.95 25.71 -15.75
CA GLN A 228 54.60 26.72 -14.91
C GLN A 228 56.11 26.79 -15.17
N GLY A 229 56.74 25.66 -15.46
CA GLY A 229 58.15 25.58 -15.87
C GLY A 229 58.42 25.96 -17.34
N GLY A 230 57.40 26.34 -18.12
CA GLY A 230 57.52 26.71 -19.54
C GLY A 230 57.88 25.55 -20.47
N LYS A 231 57.72 24.29 -20.03
CA LYS A 231 58.11 23.08 -20.78
C LYS A 231 57.05 22.59 -21.76
N ILE A 232 55.77 22.91 -21.51
CA ILE A 232 54.65 22.53 -22.38
C ILE A 232 53.87 23.75 -22.88
N ASN A 233 53.20 23.61 -24.03
CA ASN A 233 52.39 24.67 -24.63
C ASN A 233 51.04 24.82 -23.90
N PRO A 234 50.46 26.03 -23.80
CA PRO A 234 49.08 26.23 -23.34
C PRO A 234 48.04 25.25 -23.90
N ALA A 235 48.18 24.84 -25.18
CA ALA A 235 47.28 23.86 -25.79
C ALA A 235 47.35 22.48 -25.12
N ASP A 236 48.54 22.05 -24.67
CA ASP A 236 48.74 20.76 -24.01
C ASP A 236 48.19 20.77 -22.60
N PHE A 237 48.39 21.87 -21.88
CA PHE A 237 47.80 22.09 -20.56
C PHE A 237 46.26 22.11 -20.62
N ALA A 238 45.67 22.80 -21.60
CA ALA A 238 44.22 22.83 -21.80
C ALA A 238 43.65 21.43 -22.07
N ARG A 239 44.38 20.57 -22.80
CA ARG A 239 43.99 19.16 -23.01
C ARG A 239 43.99 18.36 -21.70
N ALA A 240 45.02 18.51 -20.87
CA ALA A 240 45.11 17.83 -19.57
C ALA A 240 43.99 18.29 -18.62
N SER A 241 43.72 19.61 -18.58
CA SER A 241 42.62 20.20 -17.81
C SER A 241 41.26 19.67 -18.24
N ASN A 242 40.99 19.62 -19.55
CA ASN A 242 39.74 19.08 -20.08
C ASN A 242 39.56 17.58 -19.78
N LEU A 243 40.65 16.81 -19.83
CA LEU A 243 40.63 15.38 -19.50
C LEU A 243 40.26 15.17 -18.01
N TYR A 244 40.88 15.92 -17.10
CA TYR A 244 40.55 15.86 -15.68
C TYR A 244 39.10 16.31 -15.41
N ALA A 245 38.65 17.41 -16.01
CA ALA A 245 37.27 17.89 -15.88
C ALA A 245 36.25 16.83 -16.37
N THR A 246 36.56 16.12 -17.46
CA THR A 246 35.71 15.04 -17.98
C THR A 246 35.69 13.83 -17.04
N ALA A 247 36.83 13.44 -16.48
CA ALA A 247 36.91 12.35 -15.51
C ALA A 247 36.14 12.68 -14.21
N GLN A 248 36.27 13.91 -13.72
CA GLN A 248 35.52 14.41 -12.57
C GLN A 248 34.01 14.39 -12.82
N ALA A 249 33.56 14.87 -13.98
CA ALA A 249 32.15 14.82 -14.38
C ALA A 249 31.63 13.37 -14.39
N GLY A 250 32.42 12.42 -14.92
CA GLY A 250 32.07 11.00 -14.94
C GLY A 250 31.92 10.36 -13.56
N VAL A 251 32.70 10.81 -12.56
CA VAL A 251 32.52 10.36 -11.16
C VAL A 251 31.21 10.88 -10.59
N VAL A 252 30.88 12.15 -10.78
CA VAL A 252 29.65 12.75 -10.27
C VAL A 252 28.42 12.07 -10.90
N GLU A 253 28.45 11.82 -12.20
CA GLU A 253 27.40 11.09 -12.91
C GLU A 253 27.22 9.67 -12.34
N GLN A 254 28.30 8.92 -12.20
CA GLN A 254 28.23 7.54 -11.71
C GLN A 254 27.82 7.47 -10.23
N ARG A 255 28.17 8.47 -9.42
CA ARG A 255 27.66 8.62 -8.05
C ARG A 255 26.15 8.82 -8.04
N GLY A 256 25.63 9.69 -8.92
CA GLY A 256 24.19 9.89 -9.09
C GLY A 256 23.47 8.58 -9.45
N ALA A 257 23.99 7.85 -10.44
CA ALA A 257 23.43 6.55 -10.85
C ALA A 257 23.46 5.51 -9.72
N PHE A 258 24.53 5.48 -8.91
CA PHE A 258 24.61 4.62 -7.73
C PHE A 258 23.54 4.98 -6.70
N SER A 259 23.42 6.26 -6.34
CA SER A 259 22.41 6.72 -5.38
C SER A 259 20.98 6.46 -5.89
N GLN A 260 20.74 6.58 -7.20
CA GLN A 260 19.44 6.24 -7.78
C GLN A 260 19.09 4.76 -7.57
N TYR A 261 19.96 3.84 -7.97
CA TYR A 261 19.70 2.40 -7.78
C TYR A 261 19.58 2.02 -6.31
N PHE A 262 20.28 2.75 -5.44
CA PHE A 262 20.18 2.59 -4.01
C PHE A 262 18.77 2.92 -3.50
N TYR A 263 18.24 4.12 -3.81
CA TYR A 263 16.89 4.52 -3.38
C TYR A 263 15.78 3.70 -4.05
N GLU A 264 15.97 3.27 -5.30
CA GLU A 264 15.04 2.35 -5.97
C GLU A 264 14.94 1.01 -5.25
N LEU A 265 16.08 0.46 -4.78
CA LEU A 265 16.10 -0.77 -3.99
C LEU A 265 15.40 -0.58 -2.64
N GLU A 266 15.65 0.54 -1.93
CA GLU A 266 14.95 0.86 -0.67
C GLU A 266 13.44 0.92 -0.87
N THR A 267 13.01 1.61 -1.91
CA THR A 267 11.59 1.78 -2.23
C THR A 267 10.94 0.43 -2.54
N LEU A 268 11.63 -0.46 -3.26
CA LEU A 268 11.09 -1.77 -3.62
C LEU A 268 10.99 -2.72 -2.41
N VAL A 269 11.97 -2.70 -1.49
CA VAL A 269 11.96 -3.55 -0.29
C VAL A 269 11.08 -2.94 0.82
N GLY A 270 10.91 -1.62 0.82
CA GLY A 270 10.07 -0.86 1.75
C GLY A 270 10.67 -0.72 3.15
N VAL A 271 11.96 -1.03 3.33
CA VAL A 271 12.70 -0.82 4.59
C VAL A 271 13.91 0.07 4.31
N SER A 272 14.30 0.88 5.29
CA SER A 272 15.54 1.66 5.21
C SER A 272 16.75 0.73 5.25
N LEU A 273 17.75 0.98 4.41
CA LEU A 273 18.96 0.14 4.31
C LEU A 273 19.82 0.14 5.59
N SER A 274 19.58 1.06 6.52
CA SER A 274 20.15 1.04 7.88
C SER A 274 19.94 -0.32 8.57
N ASP A 275 18.77 -0.92 8.33
CA ASP A 275 18.37 -2.20 8.92
C ASP A 275 18.83 -3.41 8.09
N LEU A 276 19.43 -3.17 6.91
CA LEU A 276 19.88 -4.19 5.95
C LEU A 276 21.42 -4.34 5.92
N LYS A 277 22.12 -3.70 6.86
CA LYS A 277 23.53 -3.95 7.10
C LYS A 277 23.68 -5.22 7.94
N LYS A 278 24.60 -6.10 7.56
CA LYS A 278 24.99 -7.25 8.39
C LYS A 278 25.70 -6.82 9.67
#